data_AF-A0A955WPR8-F1
#
_entry.id   AF-A0A955WPR8-F1
#
_cell.length_a   1.000
_cell.length_b   1.000
_cell.length_c   1.000
_cell.angle_alpha   90.00
_cell.angle_beta   90.00
_cell.angle_gamma   90.00
#
_symmetry.space_group_name_H-M   'P 1'
#
loop_
_entity.id
_entity.type
_entity.pdbx_description
1 polymer ?
#
loop_
_entity_poly.entity_id
_entity_poly.type
_entity_poly.pdbx_seq_one_letter_code
_entity_poly.pdbx_strand_id
1 'polypeptide(L)'
;MAIAERERRTHFSLRLEQGLGRLVLADRRIGELFTVEEMQLGLPEVPSRLDMSGGVERFRHQRSRLERFAVYADDHDIGRAARQALRGSVLQDLEIRAIDGDLVALGEVSGDRPAPFVCRLRLEPASVAGERVLLVSVYESRLFGDAALSAPALAAEILRALGLGGRFIGPTAATVDPVDGLLFEVCAELGWKLPERREVRLVEVTCTGGRARFVGARQAPGRMGPRGLGAAIESTSRSRRFLADYEAKTLYASTEALIAEGQIERAIAVYERQLEVHPDQPFLIARLLQLHVTRAGNPAEATALARARLARTPDDLDALCALGVVHARQHQFDQAAEVFGRVADIAERRGDAIEAAQARCAVAAMIADRDPAGAIRALESALTLRRRLPAALRALADLQARTGDWAAALRALADLQARTGDWAAALRTRERLLSREEDPAVRLALLNKLGQLALEQAGDLDAAINYFERALETAAEDVTALQGLAAAQERAGRV
;
A
#
# COMPACT_ATOMS: atom_id res chain seq x y z
N MET A 1 -36.74 24.67 -1.66
CA MET A 1 -36.11 23.39 -1.24
C MET A 1 -34.67 23.22 -1.70
N ALA A 2 -34.22 23.82 -2.83
CA ALA A 2 -32.85 23.68 -3.34
C ALA A 2 -31.75 24.55 -2.66
N ILE A 3 -32.12 25.42 -1.70
CA ILE A 3 -31.14 26.19 -0.90
C ILE A 3 -30.82 25.47 0.43
N ALA A 4 -31.73 24.63 0.92
CA ALA A 4 -31.55 23.83 2.14
C ALA A 4 -30.67 22.58 1.94
N GLU A 5 -30.39 22.18 0.69
CA GLU A 5 -29.44 21.08 0.39
C GLU A 5 -27.99 21.55 0.20
N ARG A 6 -27.77 22.86 0.01
CA ARG A 6 -26.42 23.47 0.00
C ARG A 6 -25.86 23.74 1.40
N GLU A 7 -26.68 23.60 2.45
CA GLU A 7 -26.30 23.65 3.87
C GLU A 7 -25.97 22.26 4.46
N ARG A 8 -25.75 21.22 3.64
CA ARG A 8 -25.25 19.92 4.12
C ARG A 8 -23.78 20.01 4.56
N ARG A 9 -23.62 20.50 5.81
CA ARG A 9 -22.60 20.19 6.82
C ARG A 9 -21.14 20.47 6.45
N THR A 10 -20.83 21.74 6.30
CA THR A 10 -19.54 22.29 6.71
C THR A 10 -19.63 22.63 8.21
N HIS A 11 -18.52 22.52 8.96
CA HIS A 11 -18.36 22.90 10.38
C HIS A 11 -18.82 21.87 11.43
N PHE A 12 -18.16 21.91 12.61
CA PHE A 12 -18.52 21.10 13.78
C PHE A 12 -20.00 21.30 14.14
N SER A 13 -20.65 20.23 14.59
CA SER A 13 -22.01 20.27 15.15
C SER A 13 -21.98 20.25 16.67
N LEU A 14 -22.83 21.03 17.33
CA LEU A 14 -22.93 21.02 18.80
C LEU A 14 -23.97 19.97 19.24
N ARG A 15 -23.57 19.06 20.13
CA ARG A 15 -24.45 18.12 20.84
C ARG A 15 -24.39 18.42 22.33
N LEU A 16 -25.56 18.49 22.97
CA LEU A 16 -25.69 18.67 24.41
C LEU A 16 -26.12 17.34 25.02
N GLU A 17 -25.24 16.71 25.80
CA GLU A 17 -25.51 15.46 26.49
C GLU A 17 -25.20 15.63 27.97
N GLN A 18 -26.17 15.34 28.85
CA GLN A 18 -25.98 15.34 30.31
C GLN A 18 -25.41 16.67 30.89
N GLY A 19 -25.74 17.81 30.27
CA GLY A 19 -25.24 19.13 30.70
C GLY A 19 -23.84 19.49 30.20
N LEU A 20 -23.21 18.61 29.41
CA LEU A 20 -21.92 18.84 28.77
C LEU A 20 -22.11 19.10 27.27
N GLY A 21 -21.38 20.08 26.74
CA GLY A 21 -21.39 20.44 25.34
C GLY A 21 -20.27 19.71 24.61
N ARG A 22 -20.61 19.05 23.51
CA ARG A 22 -19.65 18.38 22.62
C ARG A 22 -19.75 18.92 21.22
N LEU A 23 -18.60 19.18 20.63
CA LEU A 23 -18.47 19.50 19.22
C LEU A 23 -18.14 18.22 18.46
N VAL A 24 -18.93 17.91 17.43
CA VAL A 24 -18.77 16.70 16.62
C VAL A 24 -18.53 17.09 15.17
N LEU A 25 -17.37 16.70 14.63
CA LEU A 25 -17.05 16.70 13.22
C LEU A 25 -17.21 15.27 12.69
N ALA A 26 -17.84 15.10 11.54
CA ALA A 26 -18.05 13.79 10.92
C ALA A 26 -17.97 13.89 9.39
N ASP A 27 -17.62 12.79 8.74
CA ASP A 27 -17.56 12.60 7.28
C ASP A 27 -16.80 13.71 6.54
N ARG A 28 -15.62 14.08 7.06
CA ARG A 28 -14.82 15.19 6.55
C ARG A 28 -13.48 14.72 5.98
N ARG A 29 -13.27 14.93 4.67
CA ARG A 29 -11.94 14.82 4.04
C ARG A 29 -11.03 15.92 4.59
N ILE A 30 -9.81 15.55 4.98
CA ILE A 30 -8.78 16.45 5.51
C ILE A 30 -7.50 16.20 4.71
N GLY A 31 -6.98 17.26 4.09
CA GLY A 31 -5.87 17.19 3.16
C GLY A 31 -6.11 16.16 2.04
N GLU A 32 -5.01 15.59 1.55
CA GLU A 32 -5.05 14.59 0.49
C GLU A 32 -5.15 13.16 1.02
N LEU A 33 -4.85 12.92 2.30
CA LEU A 33 -4.60 11.57 2.82
C LEU A 33 -5.74 11.04 3.71
N PHE A 34 -6.37 11.88 4.53
CA PHE A 34 -7.26 11.41 5.60
C PHE A 34 -8.72 11.79 5.39
N THR A 35 -9.60 10.95 5.92
CA THR A 35 -11.00 11.27 6.14
C THR A 35 -11.34 11.06 7.61
N VAL A 36 -11.92 12.08 8.24
CA VAL A 36 -12.46 12.03 9.58
C VAL A 36 -13.86 11.43 9.51
N GLU A 37 -14.03 10.21 10.01
CA GLU A 37 -15.36 9.62 10.21
C GLU A 37 -16.08 10.34 11.35
N GLU A 38 -15.35 10.55 12.45
CA GLU A 38 -15.86 11.20 13.65
C GLU A 38 -14.73 11.84 14.45
N MET A 39 -14.95 13.05 14.96
CA MET A 39 -14.10 13.68 15.96
C MET A 39 -14.97 14.42 16.97
N GLN A 40 -14.79 14.10 18.25
CA GLN A 40 -15.56 14.65 19.36
C GLN A 40 -14.67 15.49 20.27
N LEU A 41 -15.04 16.76 20.44
CA LEU A 41 -14.38 17.70 21.34
C LEU A 41 -15.32 18.09 22.48
N GLY A 42 -14.94 17.82 23.72
CA GLY A 42 -15.63 18.29 24.91
C GLY A 42 -15.37 19.76 25.18
N LEU A 43 -16.42 20.51 25.51
CA LEU A 43 -16.35 21.88 26.00
C LEU A 43 -16.22 21.87 27.54
N PRO A 44 -15.28 22.64 28.11
CA PRO A 44 -15.10 22.70 29.56
C PRO A 44 -16.26 23.39 30.29
N GLU A 45 -16.90 24.37 29.65
CA GLU A 45 -18.05 25.09 30.18
C GLU A 45 -19.07 25.32 29.06
N VAL A 46 -20.35 25.01 29.33
CA VAL A 46 -21.48 25.37 28.47
C VAL A 46 -22.22 26.54 29.12
N PRO A 47 -22.35 27.71 28.45
CA PRO A 47 -23.07 28.84 29.00
C PRO A 47 -24.52 28.48 29.34
N SER A 48 -25.01 28.91 30.51
CA SER A 48 -26.38 28.65 30.99
C SER A 48 -27.48 29.28 30.11
N ARG A 49 -27.12 30.27 29.29
CA ARG A 49 -27.94 30.79 28.18
C ARG A 49 -27.13 30.66 26.89
N LEU A 50 -27.51 29.70 26.04
CA LEU A 50 -26.95 29.53 24.71
C LEU A 50 -27.59 30.52 23.74
N ASP A 51 -26.91 31.64 23.52
CA ASP A 51 -27.16 32.45 22.33
C ASP A 51 -26.50 31.78 21.11
N MET A 52 -27.34 31.26 20.22
CA MET A 52 -26.96 30.55 18.99
C MET A 52 -26.83 31.47 17.78
N SER A 53 -26.97 32.79 17.95
CA SER A 53 -26.88 33.77 16.86
C SER A 53 -25.57 33.70 16.06
N GLY A 54 -24.45 33.31 16.70
CA GLY A 54 -23.15 33.08 16.07
C GLY A 54 -22.82 31.63 15.70
N GLY A 55 -23.74 30.69 15.89
CA GLY A 55 -23.56 29.27 15.60
C GLY A 55 -22.42 28.60 16.40
N VAL A 56 -21.94 27.46 15.90
CA VAL A 56 -20.87 26.66 16.54
C VAL A 56 -19.49 27.35 16.45
N GLU A 57 -19.34 28.31 15.55
CA GLU A 57 -18.07 28.99 15.26
C GLU A 57 -17.52 29.85 16.42
N ARG A 58 -18.39 30.26 17.34
CA ARG A 58 -17.95 30.94 18.57
C ARG A 58 -16.96 30.11 19.41
N PHE A 59 -17.00 28.78 19.27
CA PHE A 59 -16.15 27.87 20.02
C PHE A 59 -14.77 27.64 19.35
N ARG A 60 -14.54 28.17 18.13
CA ARG A 60 -13.32 27.96 17.32
C ARG A 60 -12.03 28.29 18.07
N HIS A 61 -12.04 29.34 18.89
CA HIS A 61 -10.87 29.81 19.65
C HIS A 61 -10.90 29.38 21.13
N GLN A 62 -11.97 28.72 21.57
CA GLN A 62 -12.09 28.18 22.92
C GLN A 62 -11.21 26.94 23.06
N ARG A 63 -10.60 26.77 24.23
CA ARG A 63 -9.86 25.55 24.54
C ARG A 63 -10.86 24.42 24.77
N SER A 64 -10.91 23.48 23.84
CA SER A 64 -11.67 22.23 23.95
C SER A 64 -10.75 21.06 24.35
N ARG A 65 -11.36 19.93 24.70
CA ARG A 65 -10.65 18.69 25.01
C ARG A 65 -11.05 17.62 24.00
N LEU A 66 -10.08 16.91 23.43
CA LEU A 66 -10.36 15.79 22.55
C LEU A 66 -10.84 14.59 23.39
N GLU A 67 -12.04 14.12 23.09
CA GLU A 67 -12.64 12.97 23.78
C GLU A 67 -12.48 11.69 22.95
N ARG A 68 -12.70 11.79 21.64
CA ARG A 68 -12.62 10.66 20.71
C ARG A 68 -12.35 11.14 19.29
N PHE A 69 -11.65 10.33 18.51
CA PHE A 69 -11.59 10.47 17.07
C PHE A 69 -11.57 9.10 16.37
N ALA A 70 -12.09 9.05 15.15
CA ALA A 70 -11.97 7.98 14.21
C ALA A 70 -11.65 8.58 12.84
N VAL A 71 -10.51 8.18 12.28
CA VAL A 71 -10.06 8.63 10.96
C VAL A 71 -9.60 7.44 10.14
N TYR A 72 -9.72 7.53 8.82
CA TYR A 72 -9.13 6.55 7.93
C TYR A 72 -8.37 7.22 6.78
N ALA A 73 -7.42 6.48 6.23
CA ALA A 73 -6.79 6.77 4.94
C ALA A 73 -7.06 5.61 3.99
N ASP A 74 -7.49 5.92 2.76
CA ASP A 74 -7.62 4.92 1.70
C ASP A 74 -6.22 4.50 1.21
N ASP A 75 -6.02 3.21 0.95
CA ASP A 75 -4.72 2.66 0.57
C ASP A 75 -4.17 3.27 -0.73
N HIS A 76 -5.07 3.65 -1.64
CA HIS A 76 -4.75 4.39 -2.86
C HIS A 76 -4.06 5.73 -2.57
N ASP A 77 -4.52 6.47 -1.58
CA ASP A 77 -3.98 7.80 -1.25
C ASP A 77 -2.68 7.70 -0.45
N ILE A 78 -2.57 6.69 0.43
CA ILE A 78 -1.29 6.31 1.05
C ILE A 78 -0.27 5.97 -0.04
N GLY A 79 -0.66 5.15 -1.02
CA GLY A 79 0.21 4.78 -2.14
C GLY A 79 0.61 5.96 -3.02
N ARG A 80 -0.31 6.90 -3.26
CA ARG A 80 -0.01 8.14 -4.00
C ARG A 80 1.03 8.98 -3.27
N ALA A 81 0.83 9.24 -1.97
CA ALA A 81 1.76 10.02 -1.15
C ALA A 81 3.15 9.34 -1.09
N ALA A 82 3.18 8.02 -0.90
CA ALA A 82 4.44 7.26 -0.87
C ALA A 82 5.20 7.32 -2.19
N ARG A 83 4.50 7.19 -3.33
CA ARG A 83 5.11 7.36 -4.66
C ARG A 83 5.69 8.76 -4.87
N GLN A 84 5.02 9.79 -4.36
CA GLN A 84 5.52 11.17 -4.45
C GLN A 84 6.81 11.35 -3.63
N ALA A 85 6.85 10.78 -2.42
CA ALA A 85 8.04 10.81 -1.56
C ALA A 85 9.23 10.06 -2.17
N LEU A 86 8.98 9.02 -2.97
CA LEU A 86 9.99 8.18 -3.61
C LEU A 86 10.40 8.61 -5.03
N ARG A 87 9.97 9.78 -5.50
CA ARG A 87 10.38 10.28 -6.82
C ARG A 87 11.90 10.39 -6.91
N GLY A 88 12.50 9.72 -7.90
CA GLY A 88 13.95 9.67 -8.09
C GLY A 88 14.67 8.61 -7.27
N SER A 89 13.95 7.79 -6.50
CA SER A 89 14.51 6.58 -5.86
C SER A 89 14.64 5.42 -6.86
N VAL A 90 15.29 4.34 -6.42
CA VAL A 90 15.35 3.08 -7.19
C VAL A 90 14.02 2.31 -7.20
N LEU A 91 13.04 2.70 -6.38
CA LEU A 91 11.75 2.01 -6.32
C LEU A 91 10.80 2.53 -7.41
N GLN A 92 10.19 1.60 -8.13
CA GLN A 92 9.23 1.86 -9.19
C GLN A 92 7.90 1.17 -8.90
N ASP A 93 6.82 1.73 -9.47
CA ASP A 93 5.49 1.15 -9.45
C ASP A 93 4.96 0.79 -8.05
N LEU A 94 5.39 1.54 -7.03
CA LEU A 94 4.96 1.28 -5.65
C LEU A 94 3.44 1.37 -5.54
N GLU A 95 2.83 0.30 -5.03
CA GLU A 95 1.46 0.25 -4.55
C GLU A 95 1.44 -0.07 -3.05
N ILE A 96 0.50 0.54 -2.34
CA ILE A 96 0.17 0.22 -0.96
C ILE A 96 -1.25 -0.32 -0.92
N ARG A 97 -1.47 -1.44 -0.22
CA ARG A 97 -2.80 -2.03 0.01
C ARG A 97 -3.06 -2.23 1.49
N ALA A 98 -4.28 -1.96 1.94
CA ALA A 98 -4.72 -2.30 3.30
C ALA A 98 -5.57 -3.57 3.27
N ILE A 99 -5.02 -4.69 3.75
CA ILE A 99 -5.63 -6.02 3.66
C ILE A 99 -5.21 -6.90 4.85
N ASP A 100 -6.16 -7.68 5.37
CA ASP A 100 -5.92 -8.68 6.43
C ASP A 100 -5.16 -8.16 7.66
N GLY A 101 -5.42 -6.91 8.06
CA GLY A 101 -4.77 -6.27 9.22
C GLY A 101 -3.37 -5.70 8.94
N ASP A 102 -2.89 -5.77 7.70
CA ASP A 102 -1.60 -5.23 7.28
C ASP A 102 -1.75 -4.11 6.24
N LEU A 103 -0.74 -3.24 6.21
CA LEU A 103 -0.38 -2.52 4.99
C LEU A 103 0.61 -3.37 4.21
N VAL A 104 0.32 -3.61 2.94
CA VAL A 104 1.19 -4.38 2.03
C VAL A 104 1.73 -3.43 0.96
N ALA A 105 3.04 -3.21 0.99
CA ALA A 105 3.77 -2.48 -0.02
C ALA A 105 4.31 -3.45 -1.06
N LEU A 106 4.10 -3.15 -2.34
CA LEU A 106 4.57 -3.98 -3.45
C LEU A 106 5.01 -3.08 -4.60
N GLY A 107 5.99 -3.53 -5.40
CA GLY A 107 6.55 -2.76 -6.50
C GLY A 107 7.76 -3.45 -7.09
N GLU A 108 8.65 -2.70 -7.72
CA GLU A 108 9.91 -3.20 -8.27
C GLU A 108 11.09 -2.32 -7.84
N VAL A 109 12.25 -2.94 -7.63
CA VAL A 109 13.53 -2.25 -7.54
C VAL A 109 14.13 -2.19 -8.94
N SER A 110 14.52 -0.99 -9.35
CA SER A 110 15.18 -0.73 -10.64
C SER A 110 16.51 -1.46 -10.74
N GLY A 111 16.82 -2.00 -11.92
CA GLY A 111 18.06 -2.70 -12.21
C GLY A 111 18.10 -3.11 -13.69
N ASP A 112 19.11 -3.90 -14.08
CA ASP A 112 19.19 -4.49 -15.43
C ASP A 112 17.97 -5.37 -15.72
N ARG A 113 17.58 -6.18 -14.72
CA ARG A 113 16.26 -6.80 -14.64
C ARG A 113 15.55 -6.22 -13.41
N PRO A 114 14.35 -5.65 -13.56
CA PRO A 114 13.58 -5.18 -12.41
C PRO A 114 13.37 -6.33 -11.41
N ALA A 115 13.60 -6.06 -10.13
CA ALA A 115 13.41 -7.04 -9.06
C ALA A 115 12.11 -6.73 -8.32
N PRO A 116 11.04 -7.53 -8.51
CA PRO A 116 9.80 -7.30 -7.80
C PRO A 116 9.95 -7.52 -6.30
N PHE A 117 9.11 -6.87 -5.51
CA PHE A 117 9.12 -7.02 -4.05
C PHE A 117 7.74 -7.00 -3.42
N VAL A 118 7.68 -7.56 -2.21
CA VAL A 118 6.57 -7.42 -1.26
C VAL A 118 7.12 -7.13 0.13
N CYS A 119 6.60 -6.09 0.78
CA CYS A 119 6.83 -5.78 2.19
C CYS A 119 5.48 -5.76 2.92
N ARG A 120 5.38 -6.45 4.05
CA ARG A 120 4.18 -6.43 4.92
C ARG A 120 4.48 -5.65 6.18
N LEU A 121 3.61 -4.70 6.48
CA LEU A 121 3.73 -3.75 7.57
C LEU A 121 2.53 -3.91 8.52
N ARG A 122 2.82 -4.08 9.80
CA ARG A 122 1.83 -4.06 10.87
C ARG A 122 1.84 -2.69 11.55
N LEU A 123 0.64 -2.14 11.76
CA LEU A 123 0.41 -0.94 12.54
C LEU A 123 -0.17 -1.34 13.90
N GLU A 124 0.61 -1.24 14.97
CA GLU A 124 0.21 -1.70 16.30
C GLU A 124 0.28 -0.55 17.32
N PRO A 125 -0.82 -0.20 18.01
CA PRO A 125 -0.79 0.75 19.11
C PRO A 125 0.14 0.26 20.22
N ALA A 126 1.19 1.02 20.51
CA ALA A 126 2.10 0.75 21.61
C ALA A 126 1.92 1.86 22.67
N SER A 127 1.40 1.54 23.84
CA SER A 127 1.40 2.48 24.97
C SER A 127 2.54 2.12 25.90
N VAL A 128 3.68 2.81 25.75
CA VAL A 128 4.87 2.63 26.60
C VAL A 128 4.97 3.82 27.55
N ALA A 129 4.99 3.57 28.86
CA ALA A 129 5.17 4.62 29.90
C ALA A 129 4.22 5.83 29.77
N GLY A 130 3.03 5.63 29.21
CA GLY A 130 2.05 6.70 28.98
C GLY A 130 2.26 7.51 27.70
N GLU A 131 3.25 7.22 26.87
CA GLU A 131 3.43 7.83 25.55
C GLU A 131 2.37 7.33 24.54
N ARG A 132 2.01 8.19 23.59
CA ARG A 132 1.11 7.86 22.47
C ARG A 132 1.97 7.38 21.31
N VAL A 133 2.20 6.07 21.24
CA VAL A 133 3.03 5.50 20.18
C VAL A 133 2.21 4.56 19.30
N LEU A 134 2.39 4.71 18.00
CA LEU A 134 2.04 3.70 17.02
C LEU A 134 3.34 3.09 16.52
N LEU A 135 3.47 1.78 16.70
CA LEU A 135 4.53 1.00 16.08
C LEU A 135 4.14 0.71 14.63
N VAL A 136 5.03 1.04 13.71
CA VAL A 136 4.96 0.62 12.31
C VAL A 136 6.12 -0.33 12.06
N SER A 137 5.84 -1.62 11.92
CA SER A 137 6.88 -2.66 11.77
C SER A 137 6.73 -3.39 10.44
N VAL A 138 7.77 -3.34 9.62
CA VAL A 138 7.92 -4.19 8.42
C VAL A 138 8.41 -5.56 8.88
N TYR A 139 7.49 -6.50 9.11
CA TYR A 139 7.84 -7.83 9.66
C TYR A 139 8.17 -8.87 8.58
N GLU A 140 7.89 -8.54 7.33
CA GLU A 140 8.18 -9.41 6.21
C GLU A 140 8.63 -8.57 5.02
N SER A 141 9.74 -8.96 4.38
CA SER A 141 10.29 -8.30 3.20
C SER A 141 10.84 -9.35 2.27
N ARG A 142 10.31 -9.40 1.06
CA ARG A 142 10.68 -10.36 0.01
C ARG A 142 11.07 -9.61 -1.25
N LEU A 143 12.22 -9.98 -1.78
CA LEU A 143 12.77 -9.51 -3.05
C LEU A 143 12.86 -10.72 -3.99
N PHE A 144 12.40 -10.54 -5.22
CA PHE A 144 12.31 -11.61 -6.23
C PHE A 144 13.24 -11.31 -7.42
N GLY A 145 14.51 -11.00 -7.14
CA GLY A 145 15.49 -10.71 -8.18
C GLY A 145 16.76 -10.09 -7.62
N ASP A 146 17.77 -9.96 -8.47
CA ASP A 146 18.99 -9.21 -8.11
C ASP A 146 18.67 -7.72 -8.00
N ALA A 147 19.02 -7.12 -6.87
CA ALA A 147 18.67 -5.75 -6.54
C ALA A 147 19.81 -5.03 -5.83
N ALA A 148 19.93 -3.73 -6.05
CA ALA A 148 20.90 -2.88 -5.36
C ALA A 148 20.62 -2.72 -3.85
N LEU A 149 19.42 -3.10 -3.39
CA LEU A 149 18.99 -2.98 -1.99
C LEU A 149 18.84 -4.36 -1.35
N SER A 150 19.27 -4.48 -0.10
CA SER A 150 18.90 -5.62 0.76
C SER A 150 17.44 -5.49 1.23
N ALA A 151 16.83 -6.59 1.67
CA ALA A 151 15.45 -6.56 2.17
C ALA A 151 15.27 -5.58 3.37
N PRO A 152 16.21 -5.50 4.35
CA PRO A 152 16.15 -4.47 5.39
C PRO A 152 16.29 -3.04 4.83
N ALA A 153 17.14 -2.82 3.83
CA ALA A 153 17.28 -1.49 3.22
C ALA A 153 16.02 -1.08 2.46
N LEU A 154 15.39 -2.01 1.73
CA LEU A 154 14.08 -1.81 1.11
C LEU A 154 13.02 -1.44 2.16
N ALA A 155 12.95 -2.17 3.28
CA ALA A 155 12.03 -1.85 4.36
C ALA A 155 12.22 -0.43 4.90
N ALA A 156 13.47 0.03 5.03
CA ALA A 156 13.78 1.39 5.45
C ALA A 156 13.29 2.44 4.44
N GLU A 157 13.47 2.20 3.14
CA GLU A 157 12.96 3.07 2.08
C GLU A 157 11.43 3.14 2.10
N ILE A 158 10.73 2.02 2.29
CA ILE A 158 9.27 2.02 2.42
C ILE A 158 8.81 2.80 3.65
N LEU A 159 9.45 2.61 4.80
CA LEU A 159 9.10 3.34 6.02
C LEU A 159 9.33 4.86 5.88
N ARG A 160 10.40 5.28 5.20
CA ARG A 160 10.65 6.69 4.88
C ARG A 160 9.59 7.24 3.92
N ALA A 161 9.22 6.47 2.91
CA ALA A 161 8.21 6.85 1.91
C ALA A 161 6.83 7.11 2.51
N LEU A 162 6.47 6.38 3.57
CA LEU A 162 5.21 6.59 4.29
C LEU A 162 5.18 7.95 5.03
N GLY A 163 6.28 8.72 5.06
CA GLY A 163 6.28 10.11 5.52
C GLY A 163 5.95 10.25 7.01
N LEU A 164 6.20 9.21 7.78
CA LEU A 164 5.63 9.04 9.11
C LEU A 164 6.17 10.01 10.19
N GLY A 165 7.18 10.82 9.88
CA GLY A 165 7.82 11.75 10.83
C GLY A 165 8.38 11.08 12.09
N GLY A 166 8.51 9.76 12.07
CA GLY A 166 8.75 8.92 13.23
C GLY A 166 10.21 8.68 13.53
N ARG A 167 10.46 8.17 14.75
CA ARG A 167 11.77 7.68 15.14
C ARG A 167 11.94 6.24 14.64
N PHE A 168 12.97 6.01 13.84
CA PHE A 168 13.32 4.67 13.36
C PHE A 168 13.88 3.80 14.49
N ILE A 169 13.54 2.51 14.46
CA ILE A 169 14.06 1.46 15.33
C ILE A 169 14.68 0.40 14.41
N GLY A 170 16.00 0.49 14.24
CA GLY A 170 16.70 -0.28 13.21
C GLY A 170 16.20 0.06 11.80
N PRO A 171 16.39 -0.84 10.82
CA PRO A 171 16.01 -0.60 9.43
C PRO A 171 14.53 -0.89 9.13
N THR A 172 13.85 -1.63 10.00
CA THR A 172 12.58 -2.30 9.65
C THR A 172 11.41 -1.94 10.57
N ALA A 173 11.58 -0.97 11.47
CA ALA A 173 10.50 -0.46 12.29
C ALA A 173 10.64 1.06 12.55
N ALA A 174 9.51 1.71 12.83
CA ALA A 174 9.45 3.09 13.27
C ALA A 174 8.35 3.28 14.31
N THR A 175 8.51 4.30 15.15
CA THR A 175 7.50 4.73 16.13
C THR A 175 7.06 6.15 15.85
N VAL A 176 5.75 6.38 15.87
CA VAL A 176 5.12 7.65 15.50
C VAL A 176 4.06 8.05 16.52
N ASP A 177 3.82 9.34 16.71
CA ASP A 177 2.64 9.84 17.43
C ASP A 177 1.61 10.31 16.39
N PRO A 178 0.64 9.46 16.02
CA PRO A 178 -0.31 9.79 14.96
C PRO A 178 -1.37 10.78 15.43
N VAL A 179 -1.55 10.99 16.73
CA VAL A 179 -2.58 11.90 17.27
C VAL A 179 -2.19 13.34 17.00
N ASP A 180 -0.93 13.69 17.19
CA ASP A 180 -0.47 15.07 17.00
C ASP A 180 -0.40 15.48 15.54
N GLY A 181 0.14 14.61 14.67
CA GLY A 181 0.17 14.85 13.23
C GLY A 181 -1.23 15.07 12.66
N LEU A 182 -2.16 14.16 12.97
CA LEU A 182 -3.55 14.24 12.51
C LEU A 182 -4.26 15.51 12.99
N LEU A 183 -4.19 15.80 14.30
CA LEU A 183 -4.90 16.96 14.84
C LEU A 183 -4.32 18.27 14.33
N PHE A 184 -3.01 18.32 14.09
CA PHE A 184 -2.41 19.49 13.45
C PHE A 184 -3.00 19.72 12.06
N GLU A 185 -3.09 18.67 11.22
CA GLU A 185 -3.71 18.78 9.89
C GLU A 185 -5.17 19.21 9.97
N VAL A 186 -5.98 18.53 10.79
CA VAL A 186 -7.42 18.81 10.92
C VAL A 186 -7.66 20.23 11.44
N CYS A 187 -6.99 20.61 12.53
CA CYS A 187 -7.19 21.93 13.12
C CYS A 187 -6.64 23.06 12.25
N ALA A 188 -5.52 22.85 11.56
CA ALA A 188 -4.97 23.84 10.64
C ALA A 188 -5.89 24.06 9.44
N GLU A 189 -6.42 23.00 8.83
CA GLU A 189 -7.35 23.11 7.68
C GLU A 189 -8.64 23.83 8.07
N LEU A 190 -9.20 23.51 9.24
CA LEU A 190 -10.46 24.09 9.69
C LEU A 190 -10.29 25.48 10.34
N GLY A 191 -9.06 25.89 10.68
CA GLY A 191 -8.77 27.11 11.43
C GLY A 191 -9.18 27.06 12.91
N TRP A 192 -9.18 25.85 13.50
CA TRP A 192 -9.58 25.61 14.89
C TRP A 192 -8.39 25.59 15.84
N LYS A 193 -8.61 26.02 17.08
CA LYS A 193 -7.59 25.90 18.12
C LYS A 193 -7.35 24.43 18.48
N LEU A 194 -6.08 24.04 18.59
CA LEU A 194 -5.70 22.67 18.92
C LEU A 194 -6.26 22.26 20.30
N PRO A 195 -7.01 21.14 20.40
CA PRO A 195 -7.60 20.70 21.66
C PRO A 195 -6.56 20.13 22.62
N GLU A 196 -6.91 20.08 23.90
CA GLU A 196 -6.19 19.29 24.89
C GLU A 196 -6.37 17.79 24.60
N ARG A 197 -5.27 17.04 24.61
CA ARG A 197 -5.21 15.67 24.07
C ARG A 197 -4.27 14.73 24.84
N ARG A 198 -3.74 15.18 25.99
CA ARG A 198 -2.77 14.43 26.81
C ARG A 198 -3.33 13.08 27.29
N GLU A 199 -4.63 12.96 27.47
CA GLU A 199 -5.34 11.76 27.95
C GLU A 199 -5.84 10.86 26.80
N VAL A 200 -5.66 11.26 25.53
CA VAL A 200 -6.14 10.49 24.38
C VAL A 200 -5.09 9.45 24.00
N ARG A 201 -5.50 8.21 23.81
CA ARG A 201 -4.65 7.11 23.34
C ARG A 201 -5.28 6.47 22.12
N LEU A 202 -4.46 5.89 21.25
CA LEU A 202 -4.97 4.98 20.22
C LEU A 202 -5.51 3.73 20.90
N VAL A 203 -6.74 3.37 20.54
CA VAL A 203 -7.45 2.22 21.08
C VAL A 203 -7.50 1.11 20.05
N GLU A 204 -7.61 1.47 18.78
CA GLU A 204 -7.78 0.52 17.68
C GLU A 204 -7.09 1.07 16.43
N VAL A 205 -6.37 0.19 15.73
CA VAL A 205 -5.87 0.44 14.39
C VAL A 205 -6.19 -0.79 13.55
N THR A 206 -6.87 -0.59 12.42
CA THR A 206 -7.28 -1.68 11.53
C THR A 206 -6.91 -1.37 10.08
N CYS A 207 -6.43 -2.39 9.36
CA CYS A 207 -6.12 -2.30 7.93
C CYS A 207 -6.95 -3.32 7.18
N THR A 208 -8.14 -2.94 6.72
CA THR A 208 -9.07 -3.84 6.03
C THR A 208 -9.89 -3.07 4.99
N GLY A 209 -10.42 -3.78 3.99
CA GLY A 209 -11.30 -3.16 2.98
C GLY A 209 -10.66 -2.02 2.19
N GLY A 210 -9.33 -2.02 2.05
CA GLY A 210 -8.60 -0.95 1.35
C GLY A 210 -8.43 0.34 2.17
N ARG A 211 -8.66 0.30 3.49
CA ARG A 211 -8.47 1.45 4.39
C ARG A 211 -7.61 1.10 5.59
N ALA A 212 -6.76 2.04 5.99
CA ALA A 212 -6.13 2.06 7.30
C ALA A 212 -6.91 3.01 8.21
N ARG A 213 -7.52 2.48 9.27
CA ARG A 213 -8.40 3.21 10.19
C ARG A 213 -7.76 3.30 11.57
N PHE A 214 -7.84 4.48 12.17
CA PHE A 214 -7.23 4.82 13.45
C PHE A 214 -8.30 5.39 14.37
N VAL A 215 -8.46 4.77 15.54
CA VAL A 215 -9.40 5.22 16.57
C VAL A 215 -8.65 5.60 17.82
N GLY A 216 -8.84 6.83 18.25
CA GLY A 216 -8.36 7.30 19.55
C GLY A 216 -9.50 7.65 20.48
N ALA A 217 -9.32 7.39 21.76
CA ALA A 217 -10.26 7.81 22.79
C ALA A 217 -9.52 8.22 24.06
N ARG A 218 -10.18 9.08 24.85
CA ARG A 218 -9.70 9.47 26.16
C ARG A 218 -9.71 8.27 27.11
N GLN A 219 -8.61 8.04 27.82
CA GLN A 219 -8.49 7.03 28.86
C GLN A 219 -8.13 7.69 30.18
N ALA A 220 -8.86 7.34 31.25
CA ALA A 220 -8.56 7.85 32.58
C ALA A 220 -7.19 7.33 33.06
N PRO A 221 -6.38 8.16 33.75
CA PRO A 221 -5.13 7.72 34.34
C PRO A 221 -5.44 6.71 35.46
N GLY A 222 -5.20 5.42 35.21
CA GLY A 222 -5.46 4.37 36.21
C GLY A 222 -5.75 2.96 35.68
N ARG A 223 -5.89 2.74 34.38
CA ARG A 223 -5.96 1.39 33.78
C ARG A 223 -4.89 1.21 32.70
N MET A 224 -3.62 1.31 33.09
CA MET A 224 -2.55 0.66 32.34
C MET A 224 -2.54 -0.81 32.72
N GLY A 225 -3.24 -1.61 31.95
CA GLY A 225 -2.97 -3.04 31.86
C GLY A 225 -2.55 -3.33 30.42
N PRO A 226 -1.57 -4.21 30.18
CA PRO A 226 -1.30 -4.75 28.85
C PRO A 226 -2.49 -5.64 28.45
N ARG A 227 -3.59 -5.03 28.03
CA ARG A 227 -4.74 -5.72 27.45
C ARG A 227 -5.05 -5.03 26.14
N GLY A 228 -4.29 -5.44 25.13
CA GLY A 228 -4.45 -5.02 23.74
C GLY A 228 -3.85 -6.03 22.76
N LEU A 229 -2.72 -6.67 23.10
CA LEU A 229 -2.13 -7.74 22.28
C LEU A 229 -2.95 -9.05 22.22
N GLY A 230 -4.11 -9.13 22.88
CA GLY A 230 -4.79 -10.41 23.15
C GLY A 230 -6.29 -10.49 22.83
N ALA A 231 -6.92 -9.47 22.25
CA ALA A 231 -8.38 -9.44 22.12
C ALA A 231 -8.87 -8.99 20.74
N ALA A 232 -8.32 -9.57 19.68
CA ALA A 232 -8.95 -9.83 18.37
C ALA A 232 -7.94 -10.48 17.39
N ILE A 233 -6.98 -11.27 17.90
CA ILE A 233 -6.13 -12.06 17.01
C ILE A 233 -6.94 -13.30 16.65
N GLU A 234 -7.75 -13.22 15.59
CA GLU A 234 -7.90 -14.42 14.77
C GLU A 234 -6.48 -14.90 14.46
N SER A 235 -6.22 -16.16 14.81
CA SER A 235 -4.93 -16.84 14.79
C SER A 235 -4.41 -17.07 13.37
N THR A 236 -4.34 -16.01 12.58
CA THR A 236 -3.75 -16.03 11.25
C THR A 236 -2.25 -16.26 11.40
N SER A 237 -1.67 -17.06 10.51
CA SER A 237 -0.23 -17.30 10.42
C SER A 237 0.58 -15.99 10.41
N ARG A 238 0.04 -14.93 9.79
CA ARG A 238 0.64 -13.59 9.72
C ARG A 238 0.78 -12.91 11.08
N SER A 239 -0.25 -12.95 11.94
CA SER A 239 -0.19 -12.35 13.28
C SER A 239 0.88 -13.03 14.15
N ARG A 240 0.98 -14.37 14.08
CA ARG A 240 2.05 -15.12 14.77
C ARG A 240 3.43 -14.77 14.25
N ARG A 241 3.59 -14.62 12.92
CA ARG A 241 4.85 -14.19 12.32
C ARG A 241 5.26 -12.79 12.77
N PHE A 242 4.31 -11.84 12.77
CA PHE A 242 4.55 -10.48 13.25
C PHE A 242 5.04 -10.47 14.70
N LEU A 243 4.37 -11.18 15.62
CA LEU A 243 4.77 -11.24 17.02
C LEU A 243 6.18 -11.81 17.20
N ALA A 244 6.49 -12.92 16.52
CA ALA A 244 7.82 -13.53 16.58
C ALA A 244 8.91 -12.61 16.03
N ASP A 245 8.64 -11.91 14.92
CA ASP A 245 9.55 -10.92 14.36
C ASP A 245 9.74 -9.70 15.27
N TYR A 246 8.66 -9.20 15.89
CA TYR A 246 8.71 -8.09 16.84
C TYR A 246 9.54 -8.42 18.10
N GLU A 247 9.31 -9.59 18.68
CA GLU A 247 10.09 -10.08 19.83
C GLU A 247 11.57 -10.23 19.47
N ALA A 248 11.87 -10.81 18.31
CA ALA A 248 13.24 -10.97 17.84
C ALA A 248 13.93 -9.63 17.57
N LYS A 249 13.25 -8.67 16.93
CA LYS A 249 13.79 -7.30 16.74
C LYS A 249 14.07 -6.59 18.06
N THR A 250 13.25 -6.84 19.07
CA THR A 250 13.47 -6.29 20.42
C THR A 250 14.68 -6.94 21.07
N LEU A 251 14.81 -8.26 20.97
CA LEU A 251 15.96 -9.02 21.49
C LEU A 251 17.27 -8.62 20.80
N TYR A 252 17.24 -8.41 19.49
CA TYR A 252 18.42 -8.08 18.67
C TYR A 252 18.50 -6.60 18.29
N ALA A 253 17.90 -5.71 19.09
CA ALA A 253 17.78 -4.28 18.76
C ALA A 253 19.13 -3.60 18.48
N SER A 254 20.18 -3.95 19.24
CA SER A 254 21.54 -3.44 19.00
C SER A 254 22.13 -3.90 17.66
N THR A 255 21.77 -5.09 17.20
CA THR A 255 22.24 -5.65 15.92
C THR A 255 21.46 -5.06 14.75
N GLU A 256 20.15 -4.87 14.90
CA GLU A 256 19.35 -4.12 13.91
C GLU A 256 19.83 -2.66 13.81
N ALA A 257 20.26 -2.02 14.91
CA ALA A 257 20.87 -0.68 14.86
C ALA A 257 22.15 -0.64 14.00
N LEU A 258 23.01 -1.66 14.10
CA LEU A 258 24.20 -1.77 13.24
C LEU A 258 23.83 -1.79 11.75
N ILE A 259 22.73 -2.47 11.38
CA ILE A 259 22.25 -2.47 9.99
C ILE A 259 21.82 -1.06 9.57
N ALA A 260 21.07 -0.34 10.42
CA ALA A 260 20.63 1.02 10.15
C ALA A 260 21.80 2.01 10.02
N GLU A 261 22.89 1.77 10.74
CA GLU A 261 24.15 2.53 10.67
C GLU A 261 25.04 2.12 9.47
N GLY A 262 24.63 1.14 8.67
CA GLY A 262 25.39 0.63 7.52
C GLY A 262 26.55 -0.30 7.90
N GLN A 263 26.67 -0.70 9.17
CA GLN A 263 27.70 -1.62 9.67
C GLN A 263 27.32 -3.08 9.44
N ILE A 264 27.04 -3.42 8.17
CA ILE A 264 26.44 -4.70 7.76
C ILE A 264 27.29 -5.91 8.17
N GLU A 265 28.60 -5.86 7.97
CA GLU A 265 29.51 -6.97 8.29
C GLU A 265 29.56 -7.28 9.80
N ARG A 266 29.48 -6.24 10.64
CA ARG A 266 29.39 -6.41 12.10
C ARG A 266 28.06 -7.04 12.49
N ALA A 267 26.96 -6.63 11.86
CA ALA A 267 25.65 -7.21 12.11
C ALA A 267 25.59 -8.70 11.72
N ILE A 268 26.13 -9.06 10.55
CA ILE A 268 26.26 -10.44 10.10
C ILE A 268 27.04 -11.27 11.12
N ALA A 269 28.24 -10.82 11.52
CA ALA A 269 29.08 -11.55 12.47
C ALA A 269 28.40 -11.77 13.84
N VAL A 270 27.56 -10.84 14.29
CA VAL A 270 26.76 -11.03 15.51
C VAL A 270 25.68 -12.08 15.28
N TYR A 271 24.93 -11.98 14.18
CA TYR A 271 23.87 -12.95 13.87
C TYR A 271 24.38 -14.37 13.64
N GLU A 272 25.53 -14.55 12.99
CA GLU A 272 26.15 -15.87 12.80
C GLU A 272 26.45 -16.52 14.15
N ARG A 273 27.07 -15.80 15.10
CA ARG A 273 27.31 -16.30 16.47
C ARG A 273 26.02 -16.63 17.20
N GLN A 274 24.97 -15.83 17.01
CA GLN A 274 23.67 -16.12 17.63
C GLN A 274 23.01 -17.36 17.01
N LEU A 275 23.20 -17.57 15.72
CA LEU A 275 22.69 -18.75 15.02
C LEU A 275 23.43 -20.03 15.48
N GLU A 276 24.72 -19.96 15.81
CA GLU A 276 25.45 -21.10 16.41
C GLU A 276 24.81 -21.56 17.74
N VAL A 277 24.33 -20.62 18.56
CA VAL A 277 23.66 -20.91 19.83
C VAL A 277 22.21 -21.34 19.62
N HIS A 278 21.55 -20.79 18.60
CA HIS A 278 20.15 -21.06 18.30
C HIS A 278 19.93 -21.45 16.81
N PRO A 279 20.33 -22.67 16.39
CA PRO A 279 20.50 -23.05 14.97
C PRO A 279 19.26 -23.08 14.09
N ASP A 280 18.06 -22.88 14.67
CA ASP A 280 16.80 -22.97 13.95
C ASP A 280 15.89 -21.77 14.13
N GLN A 281 16.41 -20.66 14.68
CA GLN A 281 15.61 -19.46 14.88
C GLN A 281 15.25 -18.83 13.52
N PRO A 282 13.95 -18.80 13.13
CA PRO A 282 13.55 -18.36 11.80
C PRO A 282 13.97 -16.91 11.49
N PHE A 283 13.91 -16.03 12.50
CA PHE A 283 14.31 -14.63 12.35
C PHE A 283 15.79 -14.49 11.97
N LEU A 284 16.69 -15.20 12.67
CA LEU A 284 18.13 -15.14 12.40
C LEU A 284 18.45 -15.66 11.01
N ILE A 285 17.87 -16.80 10.64
CA ILE A 285 18.06 -17.41 9.32
C ILE A 285 17.56 -16.46 8.23
N ALA A 286 16.34 -15.94 8.35
CA ALA A 286 15.76 -15.02 7.37
C ALA A 286 16.60 -13.74 7.23
N ARG A 287 17.05 -13.15 8.35
CA ARG A 287 17.86 -11.93 8.31
C ARG A 287 19.24 -12.17 7.72
N LEU A 288 19.93 -13.25 8.08
CA LEU A 288 21.22 -13.62 7.49
C LEU A 288 21.10 -13.88 5.98
N LEU A 289 20.08 -14.62 5.56
CA LEU A 289 19.80 -14.82 4.13
C LEU A 289 19.64 -13.48 3.40
N GLN A 290 18.81 -12.57 3.92
CA GLN A 290 18.59 -11.24 3.33
C GLN A 290 19.85 -10.38 3.25
N LEU A 291 20.81 -10.55 4.17
CA LEU A 291 22.06 -9.78 4.18
C LEU A 291 23.13 -10.43 3.27
N HIS A 292 23.30 -11.75 3.35
CA HIS A 292 24.30 -12.47 2.54
C HIS A 292 23.99 -12.39 1.04
N VAL A 293 22.71 -12.41 0.62
CA VAL A 293 22.35 -12.32 -0.81
C VAL A 293 22.73 -10.99 -1.45
N THR A 294 22.98 -9.94 -0.66
CA THR A 294 23.43 -8.62 -1.13
C THR A 294 24.89 -8.31 -0.84
N ARG A 295 25.59 -9.20 -0.10
CA ARG A 295 27.00 -9.02 0.23
C ARG A 295 27.85 -9.00 -1.04
N ALA A 296 28.84 -8.12 -1.08
CA ALA A 296 29.81 -8.06 -2.17
C ALA A 296 30.72 -9.29 -2.09
N GLY A 297 30.79 -10.10 -3.15
CA GLY A 297 31.59 -11.33 -3.19
C GLY A 297 30.76 -12.58 -3.52
N ASN A 298 31.31 -13.74 -3.15
CA ASN A 298 30.73 -15.05 -3.45
C ASN A 298 29.43 -15.28 -2.66
N PRO A 299 28.28 -15.57 -3.29
CA PRO A 299 27.03 -15.88 -2.59
C PRO A 299 27.02 -17.30 -1.97
N ALA A 300 28.19 -17.86 -1.64
CA ALA A 300 28.34 -19.23 -1.16
C ALA A 300 27.67 -19.42 0.20
N GLU A 301 27.83 -18.46 1.12
CA GLU A 301 27.23 -18.47 2.45
C GLU A 301 25.70 -18.43 2.37
N ALA A 302 25.14 -17.55 1.53
CA ALA A 302 23.70 -17.49 1.28
C ALA A 302 23.18 -18.83 0.72
N THR A 303 23.90 -19.41 -0.24
CA THR A 303 23.53 -20.69 -0.87
C THR A 303 23.56 -21.84 0.14
N ALA A 304 24.63 -21.93 0.93
CA ALA A 304 24.81 -22.96 1.95
C ALA A 304 23.72 -22.86 3.02
N LEU A 305 23.47 -21.66 3.54
CA LEU A 305 22.43 -21.42 4.55
C LEU A 305 21.03 -21.74 4.00
N ALA A 306 20.72 -21.30 2.78
CA ALA A 306 19.42 -21.56 2.18
C ALA A 306 19.19 -23.05 1.90
N ARG A 307 20.19 -23.77 1.36
CA ARG A 307 20.11 -25.23 1.15
C ARG A 307 19.97 -26.00 2.45
N ALA A 308 20.72 -25.63 3.49
CA ALA A 308 20.60 -26.24 4.81
C ALA A 308 19.20 -26.04 5.40
N ARG A 309 18.62 -24.84 5.24
CA ARG A 309 17.25 -24.56 5.66
C ARG A 309 16.22 -25.37 4.87
N LEU A 310 16.35 -25.45 3.54
CA LEU A 310 15.40 -26.17 2.68
C LEU A 310 15.45 -27.69 2.86
N ALA A 311 16.59 -28.25 3.28
CA ALA A 311 16.69 -29.66 3.64
C ALA A 311 15.80 -30.03 4.84
N ARG A 312 15.52 -29.07 5.74
CA ARG A 312 14.68 -29.25 6.93
C ARG A 312 13.26 -28.75 6.72
N THR A 313 13.12 -27.63 6.02
CA THR A 313 11.85 -26.97 5.73
C THR A 313 11.76 -26.70 4.22
N PRO A 314 11.29 -27.68 3.42
CA PRO A 314 11.32 -27.57 1.96
C PRO A 314 10.57 -26.35 1.41
N ASP A 315 9.49 -25.93 2.07
CA ASP A 315 8.63 -24.81 1.64
C ASP A 315 8.95 -23.50 2.39
N ASP A 316 10.18 -23.35 2.87
CA ASP A 316 10.66 -22.10 3.47
C ASP A 316 10.86 -21.04 2.39
N LEU A 317 9.92 -20.10 2.34
CA LEU A 317 9.88 -19.05 1.31
C LEU A 317 11.09 -18.10 1.41
N ASP A 318 11.62 -17.83 2.60
CA ASP A 318 12.75 -16.90 2.74
C ASP A 318 14.04 -17.53 2.18
N ALA A 319 14.23 -18.84 2.40
CA ALA A 319 15.32 -19.61 1.80
C ALA A 319 15.17 -19.80 0.28
N LEU A 320 13.94 -20.04 -0.22
CA LEU A 320 13.69 -20.11 -1.67
C LEU A 320 13.96 -18.77 -2.34
N CYS A 321 13.45 -17.66 -1.80
CA CYS A 321 13.72 -16.33 -2.34
C CYS A 321 15.23 -16.04 -2.36
N ALA A 322 15.96 -16.39 -1.30
CA ALA A 322 17.40 -16.22 -1.27
C ALA A 322 18.12 -17.01 -2.37
N LEU A 323 17.76 -18.28 -2.60
CA LEU A 323 18.32 -19.06 -3.71
C LEU A 323 17.97 -18.45 -5.07
N GLY A 324 16.73 -18.03 -5.28
CA GLY A 324 16.31 -17.39 -6.53
C GLY A 324 17.12 -16.13 -6.84
N VAL A 325 17.35 -15.29 -5.82
CA VAL A 325 18.21 -14.09 -5.93
C VAL A 325 19.66 -14.48 -6.24
N VAL A 326 20.22 -15.49 -5.57
CA VAL A 326 21.59 -15.95 -5.86
C VAL A 326 21.73 -16.45 -7.29
N HIS A 327 20.79 -17.27 -7.78
CA HIS A 327 20.78 -17.75 -9.16
C HIS A 327 20.68 -16.59 -10.15
N ALA A 328 19.82 -15.60 -9.88
CA ALA A 328 19.71 -14.39 -10.71
C ALA A 328 21.03 -13.62 -10.77
N ARG A 329 21.71 -13.42 -9.62
CA ARG A 329 23.04 -12.77 -9.53
C ARG A 329 24.13 -13.53 -10.29
N GLN A 330 24.02 -14.85 -10.37
CA GLN A 330 24.94 -15.70 -11.13
C GLN A 330 24.57 -15.82 -12.61
N HIS A 331 23.59 -15.05 -13.10
CA HIS A 331 23.04 -15.13 -14.45
C HIS A 331 22.46 -16.51 -14.81
N GLN A 332 22.13 -17.33 -13.80
CA GLN A 332 21.48 -18.64 -13.95
C GLN A 332 19.96 -18.43 -14.00
N PHE A 333 19.49 -17.70 -15.01
CA PHE A 333 18.11 -17.23 -15.08
C PHE A 333 17.08 -18.35 -15.10
N ASP A 334 17.37 -19.48 -15.74
CA ASP A 334 16.47 -20.64 -15.76
C ASP A 334 16.25 -21.23 -14.37
N GLN A 335 17.33 -21.34 -13.58
CA GLN A 335 17.25 -21.84 -12.20
C GLN A 335 16.55 -20.82 -11.29
N ALA A 336 16.81 -19.54 -11.49
CA ALA A 336 16.10 -18.47 -10.77
C ALA A 336 14.59 -18.52 -11.06
N ALA A 337 14.20 -18.69 -12.33
CA ALA A 337 12.81 -18.81 -12.75
C ALA A 337 12.13 -20.04 -12.13
N GLU A 338 12.79 -21.19 -12.09
CA GLU A 338 12.25 -22.40 -11.45
C GLU A 338 12.00 -22.17 -9.95
N VAL A 339 12.97 -21.56 -9.25
CA VAL A 339 12.86 -21.29 -7.82
C VAL A 339 11.76 -20.26 -7.53
N PHE A 340 11.67 -19.17 -8.30
CA PHE A 340 10.60 -18.18 -8.13
C PHE A 340 9.22 -18.73 -8.53
N GLY A 341 9.15 -19.65 -9.51
CA GLY A 341 7.93 -20.38 -9.83
C GLY A 341 7.43 -21.19 -8.64
N ARG A 342 8.33 -21.91 -7.97
CA ARG A 342 8.01 -22.64 -6.73
C ARG A 342 7.53 -21.72 -5.60
N VAL A 343 8.14 -20.54 -5.46
CA VAL A 343 7.68 -19.51 -4.52
C VAL A 343 6.26 -19.07 -4.85
N ALA A 344 5.96 -18.81 -6.12
CA ALA A 344 4.62 -18.44 -6.56
C ALA A 344 3.57 -19.51 -6.22
N ASP A 345 3.88 -20.78 -6.48
CA ASP A 345 2.98 -21.90 -6.21
C ASP A 345 2.73 -22.08 -4.71
N ILE A 346 3.76 -21.95 -3.87
CA ILE A 346 3.60 -22.01 -2.41
C ILE A 346 2.76 -20.83 -1.91
N ALA A 347 3.01 -19.62 -2.41
CA ALA A 347 2.25 -18.43 -2.04
C ALA A 347 0.77 -18.58 -2.43
N GLU A 348 0.47 -19.10 -3.62
CA GLU A 348 -0.90 -19.34 -4.07
C GLU A 348 -1.61 -20.39 -3.19
N ARG A 349 -0.94 -21.51 -2.86
CA ARG A 349 -1.49 -22.51 -1.92
C ARG A 349 -1.78 -21.95 -0.53
N ARG A 350 -1.05 -20.90 -0.12
CA ARG A 350 -1.27 -20.17 1.14
C ARG A 350 -2.34 -19.08 1.03
N GLY A 351 -2.93 -18.87 -0.15
CA GLY A 351 -3.92 -17.83 -0.41
C GLY A 351 -3.30 -16.44 -0.58
N ASP A 352 -1.99 -16.34 -0.80
CA ASP A 352 -1.29 -15.06 -0.93
C ASP A 352 -1.12 -14.64 -2.40
N ALA A 353 -2.21 -14.12 -2.98
CA ALA A 353 -2.25 -13.70 -4.38
C ALA A 353 -1.27 -12.55 -4.69
N ILE A 354 -0.96 -11.68 -3.72
CA ILE A 354 -0.03 -10.56 -3.93
C ILE A 354 1.38 -11.09 -4.15
N GLU A 355 1.80 -11.99 -3.28
CA GLU A 355 3.14 -12.58 -3.36
C GLU A 355 3.29 -13.51 -4.54
N ALA A 356 2.28 -14.35 -4.82
CA ALA A 356 2.29 -15.20 -5.99
C ALA A 356 2.37 -14.40 -7.29
N ALA A 357 1.66 -13.27 -7.40
CA ALA A 357 1.75 -12.39 -8.56
C ALA A 357 3.15 -11.78 -8.71
N GLN A 358 3.77 -11.31 -7.63
CA GLN A 358 5.12 -10.73 -7.69
C GLN A 358 6.20 -11.77 -8.03
N ALA A 359 6.08 -12.98 -7.49
CA ALA A 359 6.95 -14.08 -7.85
C ALA A 359 6.77 -14.48 -9.34
N ARG A 360 5.56 -14.42 -9.90
CA ARG A 360 5.32 -14.63 -11.34
C ARG A 360 5.91 -13.54 -12.22
N CYS A 361 5.86 -12.27 -11.79
CA CYS A 361 6.58 -11.19 -12.47
C CYS A 361 8.09 -11.47 -12.50
N ALA A 362 8.65 -11.98 -11.41
CA ALA A 362 10.06 -12.36 -11.37
C ALA A 362 10.38 -13.52 -12.33
N VAL A 363 9.55 -14.57 -12.37
CA VAL A 363 9.69 -15.65 -13.37
C VAL A 363 9.74 -15.08 -14.78
N ALA A 364 8.80 -14.19 -15.13
CA ALA A 364 8.76 -13.55 -16.43
C ALA A 364 10.04 -12.76 -16.72
N ALA A 365 10.51 -11.95 -15.76
CA ALA A 365 11.74 -11.16 -15.90
C ALA A 365 12.99 -12.03 -16.13
N MET A 366 13.06 -13.23 -15.51
CA MET A 366 14.18 -14.15 -15.70
C MET A 366 14.19 -14.78 -17.09
N ILE A 367 13.03 -15.16 -17.63
CA ILE A 367 12.96 -15.91 -18.90
C ILE A 367 12.68 -15.03 -20.13
N ALA A 368 12.36 -13.74 -19.95
CA ALA A 368 11.89 -12.85 -21.02
C ALA A 368 12.76 -12.84 -22.30
N ASP A 369 14.09 -12.90 -22.17
CA ASP A 369 14.98 -12.85 -23.34
C ASP A 369 15.11 -14.20 -24.05
N ARG A 370 14.95 -15.32 -23.31
CA ARG A 370 15.09 -16.68 -23.84
C ARG A 370 13.77 -17.24 -24.35
N ASP A 371 12.71 -17.05 -23.57
CA ASP A 371 11.35 -17.53 -23.82
C ASP A 371 10.33 -16.39 -23.58
N PRO A 372 10.19 -15.47 -24.56
CA PRO A 372 9.24 -14.37 -24.45
C PRO A 372 7.79 -14.85 -24.35
N ALA A 373 7.44 -15.96 -25.01
CA ALA A 373 6.10 -16.52 -24.93
C ALA A 373 5.79 -17.07 -23.53
N GLY A 374 6.76 -17.73 -22.88
CA GLY A 374 6.68 -18.15 -21.49
C GLY A 374 6.57 -16.98 -20.52
N ALA A 375 7.35 -15.91 -20.74
CA ALA A 375 7.26 -14.71 -19.92
C ALA A 375 5.88 -14.03 -20.04
N ILE A 376 5.29 -13.95 -21.25
CA ILE A 376 3.92 -13.45 -21.44
C ILE A 376 2.93 -14.28 -20.63
N ARG A 377 2.98 -15.62 -20.70
CA ARG A 377 2.08 -16.48 -19.91
C ARG A 377 2.24 -16.27 -18.41
N ALA A 378 3.47 -16.08 -17.92
CA ALA A 378 3.73 -15.81 -16.51
C ALA A 378 3.15 -14.45 -16.07
N LEU A 379 3.27 -13.41 -16.90
CA LEU A 379 2.67 -12.09 -16.64
C LEU A 379 1.14 -12.12 -16.68
N GLU A 380 0.55 -12.83 -17.64
CA GLU A 380 -0.90 -13.04 -17.70
C GLU A 380 -1.39 -13.76 -16.44
N SER A 381 -0.66 -14.79 -15.98
CA SER A 381 -0.94 -15.48 -14.72
C SER A 381 -0.77 -14.59 -13.48
N ALA A 382 0.17 -13.64 -13.49
CA ALA A 382 0.25 -12.62 -12.44
C ALA A 382 -0.97 -11.69 -12.48
N LEU A 383 -1.47 -11.35 -13.67
CA LEU A 383 -2.66 -10.52 -13.86
C LEU A 383 -3.97 -11.26 -13.54
N THR A 384 -4.04 -12.60 -13.65
CA THR A 384 -5.22 -13.32 -13.17
C THR A 384 -5.34 -13.25 -11.65
N LEU A 385 -4.22 -13.36 -10.92
CA LEU A 385 -4.17 -13.16 -9.48
C LEU A 385 -4.42 -11.70 -9.10
N ARG A 386 -3.85 -10.77 -9.87
CA ARG A 386 -3.92 -9.33 -9.61
C ARG A 386 -4.10 -8.54 -10.89
N ARG A 387 -5.37 -8.41 -11.30
CA ARG A 387 -5.84 -7.82 -12.58
C ARG A 387 -5.21 -6.49 -13.00
N ARG A 388 -4.69 -5.71 -12.06
CA ARG A 388 -4.18 -4.36 -12.35
C ARG A 388 -2.89 -4.11 -11.58
N LEU A 389 -1.89 -4.95 -11.82
CA LEU A 389 -0.52 -4.80 -11.29
C LEU A 389 0.33 -3.99 -12.30
N PRO A 390 0.75 -2.74 -11.98
CA PRO A 390 1.46 -1.87 -12.91
C PRO A 390 2.74 -2.49 -13.48
N ALA A 391 3.55 -3.10 -12.61
CA ALA A 391 4.78 -3.81 -12.98
C ALA A 391 4.53 -4.87 -14.08
N ALA A 392 3.50 -5.71 -13.90
CA ALA A 392 3.16 -6.74 -14.87
C ALA A 392 2.65 -6.15 -16.20
N LEU A 393 1.84 -5.09 -16.14
CA LEU A 393 1.33 -4.41 -17.35
C LEU A 393 2.46 -3.74 -18.13
N ARG A 394 3.43 -3.12 -17.45
CA ARG A 394 4.61 -2.53 -18.08
C ARG A 394 5.44 -3.61 -18.77
N ALA A 395 5.82 -4.66 -18.03
CA ALA A 395 6.62 -5.75 -18.58
C ALA A 395 5.91 -6.44 -19.77
N LEU A 396 4.58 -6.60 -19.70
CA LEU A 396 3.79 -7.18 -20.78
C LEU A 396 3.77 -6.28 -22.01
N ALA A 397 3.55 -4.98 -21.84
CA ALA A 397 3.57 -4.00 -22.92
C ALA A 397 4.92 -3.98 -23.64
N ASP A 398 6.02 -3.95 -22.88
CA ASP A 398 7.39 -3.93 -23.42
C ASP A 398 7.69 -5.22 -24.20
N LEU A 399 7.30 -6.38 -23.66
CA LEU A 399 7.56 -7.68 -24.28
C LEU A 399 6.72 -7.90 -25.54
N GLN A 400 5.45 -7.48 -25.53
CA GLN A 400 4.57 -7.53 -26.70
C GLN A 400 5.04 -6.58 -27.80
N ALA A 401 5.56 -5.40 -27.45
CA ALA A 401 6.18 -4.49 -28.41
C ALA A 401 7.43 -5.11 -29.05
N ARG A 402 8.28 -5.79 -28.28
CA ARG A 402 9.49 -6.49 -28.78
C ARG A 402 9.15 -7.68 -29.69
N THR A 403 8.06 -8.39 -29.40
CA THR A 403 7.61 -9.57 -30.17
C THR A 403 6.75 -9.23 -31.39
N GLY A 404 6.37 -7.95 -31.56
CA GLY A 404 5.64 -7.46 -32.72
C GLY A 404 4.11 -7.47 -32.58
N ASP A 405 3.57 -7.89 -31.43
CA ASP A 405 2.14 -7.77 -31.12
C ASP A 405 1.81 -6.36 -30.62
N TRP A 406 1.76 -5.41 -31.57
CA TRP A 406 1.51 -4.01 -31.29
C TRP A 406 0.12 -3.75 -30.72
N ALA A 407 -0.88 -4.56 -31.07
CA ALA A 407 -2.23 -4.40 -30.57
C ALA A 407 -2.29 -4.72 -29.08
N ALA A 408 -1.72 -5.86 -28.67
CA ALA A 408 -1.65 -6.23 -27.27
C ALA A 408 -0.76 -5.25 -26.47
N ALA A 409 0.39 -4.84 -27.02
CA ALA A 409 1.28 -3.87 -26.38
C ALA A 409 0.58 -2.53 -26.08
N LEU A 410 -0.19 -2.00 -27.05
CA LEU A 410 -0.96 -0.77 -26.87
C LEU A 410 -2.08 -0.94 -25.82
N ARG A 411 -2.72 -2.12 -25.74
CA ARG A 411 -3.72 -2.42 -24.69
C ARG A 411 -3.08 -2.38 -23.30
N ALA A 412 -1.98 -3.10 -23.10
CA ALA A 412 -1.26 -3.16 -21.83
C ALA A 412 -0.74 -1.77 -21.41
N LEU A 413 -0.18 -1.00 -22.35
CA LEU A 413 0.27 0.37 -22.11
C LEU A 413 -0.89 1.30 -21.72
N ALA A 414 -2.03 1.21 -22.40
CA ALA A 414 -3.19 2.03 -22.08
C ALA A 414 -3.80 1.69 -20.70
N ASP A 415 -3.74 0.43 -20.29
CA ASP A 415 -4.15 0.00 -18.95
C ASP A 415 -3.20 0.51 -17.88
N LEU A 416 -1.89 0.47 -18.14
CA LEU A 416 -0.87 1.06 -17.27
C LEU A 416 -1.08 2.56 -17.09
N GLN A 417 -1.24 3.31 -18.18
CA GLN A 417 -1.45 4.76 -18.18
C GLN A 417 -2.73 5.15 -17.42
N ALA A 418 -3.82 4.42 -17.65
CA ALA A 418 -5.04 4.60 -16.87
C ALA A 418 -4.79 4.34 -15.37
N ARG A 419 -3.98 3.34 -15.02
CA ARG A 419 -3.66 3.04 -13.62
C ARG A 419 -2.78 4.08 -12.93
N THR A 420 -1.83 4.67 -13.65
CA THR A 420 -0.94 5.69 -13.11
C THR A 420 -1.58 7.08 -13.07
N GLY A 421 -2.81 7.22 -13.59
CA GLY A 421 -3.57 8.46 -13.61
C GLY A 421 -3.28 9.36 -14.81
N ASP A 422 -2.50 8.90 -15.79
CA ASP A 422 -2.28 9.60 -17.05
C ASP A 422 -3.41 9.25 -18.04
N TRP A 423 -4.62 9.73 -17.71
CA TRP A 423 -5.84 9.46 -18.47
C TRP A 423 -5.75 9.99 -19.90
N ALA A 424 -5.11 11.15 -20.08
CA ALA A 424 -4.92 11.75 -21.39
C ALA A 424 -4.02 10.88 -22.27
N ALA A 425 -2.92 10.32 -21.73
CA ALA A 425 -2.12 9.35 -22.47
C ALA A 425 -2.89 8.05 -22.72
N ALA A 426 -3.65 7.56 -21.74
CA ALA A 426 -4.45 6.35 -21.88
C ALA A 426 -5.50 6.46 -23.01
N LEU A 427 -6.16 7.61 -23.15
CA LEU A 427 -7.09 7.92 -24.24
C LEU A 427 -6.35 7.92 -25.59
N ARG A 428 -5.26 8.68 -25.72
CA ARG A 428 -4.45 8.72 -26.96
C ARG A 428 -3.95 7.34 -27.39
N THR A 429 -3.49 6.52 -26.44
CA THR A 429 -3.01 5.17 -26.74
C THR A 429 -4.15 4.26 -27.20
N ARG A 430 -5.34 4.37 -26.60
CA ARG A 430 -6.54 3.63 -27.02
C ARG A 430 -7.08 4.08 -28.38
N GLU A 431 -7.02 5.37 -28.70
CA GLU A 431 -7.36 5.89 -30.03
C GLU A 431 -6.43 5.32 -31.11
N ARG A 432 -5.12 5.24 -30.82
CA ARG A 432 -4.13 4.60 -31.71
C ARG A 432 -4.39 3.11 -31.91
N LEU A 433 -4.91 2.43 -30.88
CA LEU A 433 -5.32 1.03 -31.00
C LEU A 433 -6.59 0.91 -31.85
N LEU A 434 -7.61 1.73 -31.58
CA LEU A 434 -8.87 1.74 -32.32
C LEU A 434 -8.69 2.03 -33.82
N SER A 435 -7.73 2.88 -34.20
CA SER A 435 -7.45 3.19 -35.60
C SER A 435 -6.80 2.04 -36.38
N ARG A 436 -6.22 1.07 -35.67
CA ARG A 436 -5.56 -0.12 -36.24
C ARG A 436 -6.38 -1.40 -36.06
N GLU A 437 -7.43 -1.36 -35.26
CA GLU A 437 -8.30 -2.50 -34.97
C GLU A 437 -9.35 -2.64 -36.07
N GLU A 438 -9.41 -3.82 -36.69
CA GLU A 438 -10.34 -4.12 -37.79
C GLU A 438 -11.56 -4.91 -37.29
N ASP A 439 -11.45 -5.65 -36.18
CA ASP A 439 -12.55 -6.45 -35.63
C ASP A 439 -13.67 -5.55 -35.06
N PRO A 440 -14.89 -5.59 -35.60
CA PRO A 440 -16.02 -4.76 -35.14
C PRO A 440 -16.35 -4.94 -33.66
N ALA A 441 -16.22 -6.16 -33.11
CA ALA A 441 -16.52 -6.43 -31.71
C ALA A 441 -15.47 -5.79 -30.79
N VAL A 442 -14.19 -5.87 -31.15
CA VAL A 442 -13.11 -5.22 -30.38
C VAL A 442 -13.19 -3.70 -30.51
N ARG A 443 -13.53 -3.17 -31.69
CA ARG A 443 -13.77 -1.74 -31.91
C ARG A 443 -14.91 -1.21 -31.03
N LEU A 444 -16.03 -1.93 -30.95
CA LEU A 444 -17.16 -1.59 -30.08
C LEU A 444 -16.72 -1.55 -28.61
N ALA A 445 -16.03 -2.59 -28.14
CA ALA A 445 -15.54 -2.65 -26.77
C ALA A 445 -14.55 -1.51 -26.45
N LEU A 446 -13.69 -1.14 -27.41
CA LEU A 446 -12.76 -0.01 -27.28
C LEU A 446 -13.47 1.33 -27.24
N LEU A 447 -14.48 1.56 -28.08
CA LEU A 447 -15.30 2.77 -28.09
C LEU A 447 -16.03 2.96 -26.76
N ASN A 448 -16.67 1.90 -26.24
CA ASN A 448 -17.28 1.90 -24.90
C ASN A 448 -16.27 2.25 -23.82
N LYS A 449 -15.05 1.70 -23.91
CA LYS A 449 -13.99 1.97 -22.93
C LYS A 449 -13.47 3.42 -23.00
N LEU A 450 -13.30 3.95 -24.21
CA LEU A 450 -12.91 5.35 -24.46
C LEU A 450 -13.96 6.32 -23.93
N GLY A 451 -15.24 6.08 -24.23
CA GLY A 451 -16.37 6.87 -23.73
C GLY A 451 -16.41 6.89 -22.20
N GLN A 452 -16.28 5.73 -21.55
CA GLN A 452 -16.28 5.64 -20.09
C GLN A 452 -15.10 6.41 -19.47
N LEU A 453 -13.89 6.27 -20.03
CA LEU A 453 -12.70 6.96 -19.53
C LEU A 453 -12.82 8.49 -19.70
N ALA A 454 -13.34 8.95 -20.84
CA ALA A 454 -13.59 10.36 -21.10
C ALA A 454 -14.61 10.95 -20.11
N LEU A 455 -15.70 10.20 -19.86
CA LEU A 455 -16.79 10.58 -18.94
C LEU A 455 -16.36 10.62 -17.47
N GLU A 456 -15.63 9.59 -17.01
CA GLU A 456 -15.32 9.43 -15.58
C GLU A 456 -14.06 10.19 -15.15
N GLN A 457 -13.01 10.21 -15.98
CA GLN A 457 -11.66 10.60 -15.54
C GLN A 457 -11.10 11.82 -16.26
N ALA A 458 -11.44 12.04 -17.54
CA ALA A 458 -10.98 13.21 -18.28
C ALA A 458 -11.92 14.42 -18.15
N GLY A 459 -13.19 14.20 -17.85
CA GLY A 459 -14.22 15.26 -17.77
C GLY A 459 -14.57 15.86 -19.15
N ASP A 460 -14.10 15.25 -20.22
CA ASP A 460 -14.40 15.66 -21.60
C ASP A 460 -15.72 15.01 -22.04
N LEU A 461 -16.81 15.67 -21.70
CA LEU A 461 -18.18 15.18 -21.94
C LEU A 461 -18.50 15.10 -23.44
N ASP A 462 -17.94 16.01 -24.26
CA ASP A 462 -18.16 16.00 -25.71
C ASP A 462 -17.44 14.83 -26.37
N ALA A 463 -16.19 14.56 -25.98
CA ALA A 463 -15.49 13.36 -26.44
C ALA A 463 -16.22 12.07 -26.01
N ALA A 464 -16.71 12.02 -24.76
CA ALA A 464 -17.46 10.88 -24.26
C ALA A 464 -18.74 10.60 -25.09
N ILE A 465 -19.53 11.65 -25.36
CA ILE A 465 -20.74 11.56 -26.21
C ILE A 465 -20.39 11.00 -27.59
N ASN A 466 -19.38 11.57 -28.26
CA ASN A 466 -18.94 11.12 -29.58
C ASN A 466 -18.51 9.64 -29.58
N TYR A 467 -17.79 9.18 -28.55
CA TYR A 467 -17.39 7.78 -28.46
C TYR A 467 -18.58 6.83 -28.31
N PHE A 468 -19.57 7.19 -27.50
CA PHE A 468 -20.77 6.37 -27.34
C PHE A 468 -21.68 6.41 -28.59
N GLU A 469 -21.80 7.54 -29.27
CA GLU A 469 -22.54 7.63 -30.55
C GLU A 469 -21.91 6.71 -31.61
N ARG A 470 -20.59 6.74 -31.77
CA ARG A 470 -19.87 5.83 -32.67
C ARG A 470 -19.99 4.35 -32.27
N ALA A 471 -20.13 4.06 -30.98
CA ALA A 471 -20.41 2.71 -30.51
C ALA A 471 -21.82 2.26 -30.95
N LEU A 472 -22.81 3.14 -30.85
CA LEU A 472 -24.20 2.87 -31.28
C LEU A 472 -24.36 2.80 -32.80
N GLU A 473 -23.54 3.51 -33.56
CA GLU A 473 -23.44 3.33 -35.03
C GLU A 473 -23.00 1.91 -35.39
N THR A 474 -22.14 1.30 -34.56
CA THR A 474 -21.65 -0.07 -34.75
C THR A 474 -22.65 -1.10 -34.22
N ALA A 475 -23.29 -0.82 -33.08
CA ALA A 475 -24.28 -1.67 -32.44
C ALA A 475 -25.36 -0.83 -31.75
N ALA A 476 -26.49 -0.61 -32.44
CA ALA A 476 -27.55 0.30 -32.00
C ALA A 476 -28.21 -0.07 -30.66
N GLU A 477 -28.13 -1.34 -30.26
CA GLU A 477 -28.74 -1.86 -29.01
C GLU A 477 -27.70 -2.09 -27.90
N ASP A 478 -26.47 -1.59 -28.04
CA ASP A 478 -25.45 -1.76 -27.00
C ASP A 478 -25.83 -1.00 -25.71
N VAL A 479 -26.14 -1.76 -24.67
CA VAL A 479 -26.61 -1.23 -23.37
C VAL A 479 -25.58 -0.33 -22.71
N THR A 480 -24.29 -0.66 -22.84
CA THR A 480 -23.20 0.11 -22.22
C THR A 480 -23.09 1.48 -22.86
N ALA A 481 -23.16 1.55 -24.19
CA ALA A 481 -23.12 2.79 -24.95
C ALA A 481 -24.35 3.67 -24.67
N LEU A 482 -25.55 3.09 -24.63
CA LEU A 482 -26.78 3.83 -24.30
C LEU A 482 -26.73 4.44 -22.89
N GLN A 483 -26.31 3.66 -21.88
CA GLN A 483 -26.18 4.13 -20.49
C GLN A 483 -25.11 5.20 -20.35
N GLY A 484 -23.95 4.99 -20.99
CA GLY A 484 -22.85 5.94 -20.99
C GLY A 484 -23.22 7.27 -21.67
N LEU A 485 -23.93 7.21 -22.80
CA LEU A 485 -24.41 8.39 -23.53
C LEU A 485 -25.40 9.21 -22.68
N ALA A 486 -26.38 8.55 -22.06
CA ALA A 486 -27.36 9.21 -21.20
C ALA A 486 -26.66 9.93 -20.02
N ALA A 487 -25.74 9.23 -19.33
CA ALA A 487 -24.98 9.81 -18.23
C ALA A 487 -24.10 11.00 -18.67
N ALA A 488 -23.50 10.92 -19.88
CA ALA A 488 -22.70 12.01 -20.42
C ALA A 488 -23.56 13.25 -20.78
N GLN A 489 -24.73 13.03 -21.39
CA GLN A 489 -25.66 14.10 -21.74
C GLN A 489 -26.29 14.79 -20.52
N GLU A 490 -26.64 14.02 -19.48
CA GLU A 490 -27.14 14.55 -18.20
C GLU A 490 -26.08 15.43 -17.52
N ARG A 491 -24.82 14.96 -17.43
CA ARG A 491 -23.72 15.76 -16.87
C ARG A 491 -23.39 16.99 -17.72
N ALA A 492 -23.66 16.94 -19.02
CA ALA A 492 -23.49 18.08 -19.93
C ALA A 492 -24.67 19.06 -19.91
N GLY A 493 -25.77 18.75 -19.22
CA GLY A 493 -26.97 19.58 -19.15
C GLY A 493 -27.75 19.65 -20.47
N ARG A 494 -27.65 18.61 -21.31
CA ARG A 494 -28.33 18.55 -22.62
C ARG A 494 -29.68 17.83 -22.57
N VAL A 495 -30.06 17.28 -21.42
CA VAL A 495 -31.33 16.58 -21.15
C VAL A 495 -31.85 16.98 -19.78
#